data_AF-A0A9E2KYG5-F1
#
_entry.id   AF-A0A9E2KYG5-F1
#
_cell.length_a   1.000
_cell.length_b   1.000
_cell.length_c   1.000
_cell.angle_alpha   90.00
_cell.angle_beta   90.00
_cell.angle_gamma   90.00
#
_symmetry.space_group_name_H-M   'P 1'
#
loop_
_entity.id
_entity.type
_entity.pdbx_description
1 polymer ?
#
loop_
_entity_poly.entity_id
_entity_poly.type
_entity_poly.pdbx_seq_one_letter_code
_entity_poly.pdbx_strand_id
1 'polypeptide(L)'
;MKNRNIEEVQGHCLSTENNFRKSLISRINRIAGQLRGIERMILNHVKCDEILNQISSVKSALNGIAKVILEAHLRSCVVSEIKSGLEEEATEDLIKTLESLLDKNIKKINESNDNIIKKVEIQIEKIKECIEKDECCSSILKEIAIIKNELDSVSRVILERHIKNCLVRDIKLGLEEKIVNDFLYTINKMIK
;
A
#
# COMPACT_ATOMS: atom_id res chain seq x y z
N MET A 1 -3.11 11.66 -40.14
CA MET A 1 -3.45 11.10 -38.82
C MET A 1 -3.49 12.26 -37.85
N LYS A 2 -4.61 12.51 -37.16
CA LYS A 2 -4.80 13.73 -36.36
C LYS A 2 -3.95 13.63 -35.08
N ASN A 3 -2.98 14.52 -34.91
CA ASN A 3 -2.41 14.87 -33.61
C ASN A 3 -3.59 15.31 -32.71
N ARG A 4 -4.01 14.44 -31.80
CA ARG A 4 -4.88 14.82 -30.68
C ARG A 4 -3.97 14.92 -29.46
N ASN A 5 -4.00 16.06 -28.79
CA ASN A 5 -3.18 16.29 -27.60
C ASN A 5 -3.66 15.36 -26.47
N ILE A 6 -2.71 14.77 -25.73
CA ILE A 6 -2.95 13.86 -24.59
C ILE A 6 -3.87 14.50 -23.54
N GLU A 7 -3.84 15.83 -23.41
CA GLU A 7 -4.68 16.60 -22.47
C GLU A 7 -6.18 16.59 -22.81
N GLU A 8 -6.57 16.40 -24.07
CA GLU A 8 -8.00 16.40 -24.47
C GLU A 8 -8.71 15.06 -24.24
N VAL A 9 -7.96 13.98 -23.96
CA VAL A 9 -8.48 12.60 -23.85
C VAL A 9 -8.59 12.14 -22.40
N GLN A 10 -8.16 12.95 -21.42
CA GLN A 10 -8.29 12.67 -19.99
C GLN A 10 -9.77 12.65 -19.57
N GLY A 11 -10.41 11.49 -19.72
CA GLY A 11 -11.68 11.19 -19.08
C GLY A 11 -11.49 11.08 -17.56
N HIS A 12 -12.49 11.55 -16.81
CA HIS A 12 -12.56 11.41 -15.36
C HIS A 12 -12.25 9.96 -14.92
N CYS A 13 -11.15 9.78 -14.19
CA CYS A 13 -10.55 8.45 -13.99
C CYS A 13 -11.27 7.65 -12.89
N LEU A 14 -11.77 8.33 -11.86
CA LEU A 14 -12.67 7.75 -10.87
C LEU A 14 -14.10 7.92 -11.35
N SER A 15 -14.94 6.89 -11.20
CA SER A 15 -16.36 6.95 -11.57
C SER A 15 -17.00 8.24 -11.05
N THR A 16 -17.82 8.91 -11.86
CA THR A 16 -18.59 10.10 -11.44
C THR A 16 -19.54 9.84 -10.28
N GLU A 17 -19.75 8.57 -9.90
CA GLU A 17 -20.50 8.16 -8.73
C GLU A 17 -19.86 8.66 -7.43
N ASN A 18 -20.52 9.63 -6.79
CA ASN A 18 -20.16 10.18 -5.49
C ASN A 18 -19.99 9.08 -4.40
N ASN A 19 -20.75 7.98 -4.51
CA ASN A 19 -20.67 6.85 -3.57
C ASN A 19 -19.33 6.10 -3.65
N PHE A 20 -18.71 6.03 -4.82
CA PHE A 20 -17.41 5.39 -5.00
C PHE A 20 -16.30 6.16 -4.28
N ARG A 21 -16.20 7.47 -4.55
CA ARG A 21 -15.21 8.35 -3.89
C ARG A 21 -15.37 8.34 -2.37
N LYS A 22 -16.61 8.45 -1.86
CA LYS A 22 -16.91 8.35 -0.42
C LYS A 22 -16.47 7.01 0.19
N SER A 23 -16.69 5.91 -0.51
CA SER A 23 -16.25 4.58 -0.09
C SER A 23 -14.72 4.49 0.00
N LEU A 24 -13.99 5.04 -0.98
CA LEU A 24 -12.53 5.09 -0.96
C LEU A 24 -12.01 5.91 0.23
N ILE A 25 -12.52 7.13 0.42
CA ILE A 25 -12.15 8.01 1.53
C ILE A 25 -12.40 7.33 2.89
N SER A 26 -13.54 6.67 3.05
CA SER A 26 -13.85 5.91 4.28
C SER A 26 -12.81 4.83 4.57
N ARG A 27 -12.39 4.06 3.56
CA ARG A 27 -11.37 3.02 3.71
C ARG A 27 -9.99 3.60 4.02
N ILE A 28 -9.61 4.70 3.37
CA ILE A 28 -8.35 5.41 3.63
C ILE A 28 -8.31 5.97 5.06
N ASN A 29 -9.41 6.55 5.55
CA ASN A 29 -9.51 7.03 6.94
C ASN A 29 -9.34 5.89 7.95
N ARG A 30 -9.89 4.70 7.66
CA ARG A 30 -9.68 3.52 8.50
C ARG A 30 -8.20 3.12 8.55
N ILE A 31 -7.52 3.10 7.40
CA ILE A 31 -6.08 2.80 7.31
C ILE A 31 -5.27 3.82 8.13
N ALA A 32 -5.57 5.12 8.03
CA ALA A 32 -4.93 6.15 8.83
C ALA A 32 -5.06 5.89 10.34
N GLY A 33 -6.26 5.50 10.79
CA GLY A 33 -6.51 5.11 12.18
C GLY A 33 -5.70 3.89 12.62
N GLN A 34 -5.57 2.88 11.76
CA GLN A 34 -4.78 1.68 12.02
C GLN A 34 -3.28 2.00 12.17
N LEU A 35 -2.74 2.89 11.33
CA LEU A 35 -1.34 3.32 11.39
C LEU A 35 -1.00 4.03 12.71
N ARG A 36 -1.87 4.94 13.15
CA ARG A 36 -1.74 5.57 14.49
C ARG A 36 -1.87 4.54 15.61
N GLY A 37 -2.65 3.48 15.40
CA GLY A 37 -2.72 2.34 16.31
C GLY A 37 -1.38 1.62 16.42
N ILE A 38 -0.75 1.30 15.28
CA ILE A 38 0.57 0.68 15.20
C ILE A 38 1.63 1.55 15.89
N GLU A 39 1.61 2.87 15.68
CA GLU A 39 2.50 3.81 16.37
C GLU A 39 2.40 3.65 17.89
N ARG A 40 1.17 3.69 18.43
CA ARG A 40 0.95 3.51 19.88
C ARG A 40 1.39 2.14 20.37
N MET A 41 1.19 1.08 19.58
CA MET A 41 1.64 -0.27 19.94
C MET A 41 3.17 -0.35 20.05
N ILE A 42 3.89 0.31 19.15
CA ILE A 42 5.36 0.40 19.18
C ILE A 42 5.82 1.16 20.42
N LEU A 43 5.23 2.33 20.70
CA LEU A 43 5.56 3.15 21.86
C LEU A 43 5.26 2.45 23.20
N ASN A 44 4.19 1.66 23.24
CA ASN A 44 3.78 0.90 24.44
C ASN A 44 4.44 -0.48 24.55
N HIS A 45 5.44 -0.79 23.71
CA HIS A 45 6.17 -2.06 23.73
C HIS A 45 5.27 -3.31 23.63
N VAL A 46 4.20 -3.22 22.84
CA VAL A 46 3.34 -4.37 22.51
C VAL A 46 4.15 -5.46 21.80
N LYS A 47 3.72 -6.72 21.91
CA LYS A 47 4.42 -7.86 21.34
C LYS A 47 4.60 -7.72 19.83
N CYS A 48 5.78 -8.13 19.33
CA CYS A 48 6.16 -7.89 17.93
C CYS A 48 5.25 -8.60 16.92
N ASP A 49 4.80 -9.82 17.22
CA ASP A 49 3.85 -10.60 16.42
C ASP A 49 2.50 -9.88 16.28
N GLU A 50 1.99 -9.29 17.38
CA GLU A 50 0.77 -8.48 17.34
C GLU A 50 0.93 -7.24 16.44
N ILE A 51 2.09 -6.56 16.49
CA ILE A 51 2.36 -5.41 15.63
C ILE A 51 2.47 -5.83 14.15
N LEU A 52 3.18 -6.92 13.86
CA LEU A 52 3.30 -7.49 12.50
C LEU A 52 1.94 -7.90 11.92
N ASN A 53 1.05 -8.44 12.77
CA ASN A 53 -0.33 -8.75 12.40
C ASN A 53 -1.12 -7.50 12.00
N GLN A 54 -0.97 -6.38 12.73
CA GLN A 54 -1.62 -5.13 12.38
C GLN A 54 -1.08 -4.54 11.08
N ILE A 55 0.25 -4.55 10.89
CA ILE A 55 0.85 -4.09 9.62
C ILE A 55 0.33 -4.92 8.44
N SER A 56 0.24 -6.24 8.59
CA SER A 56 -0.32 -7.13 7.56
C SER A 56 -1.78 -6.78 7.25
N SER A 57 -2.60 -6.49 8.27
CA SER A 57 -3.98 -6.04 8.08
C SER A 57 -4.08 -4.74 7.27
N VAL A 58 -3.20 -3.77 7.54
CA VAL A 58 -3.14 -2.52 6.79
C VAL A 58 -2.75 -2.77 5.33
N LYS A 59 -1.73 -3.61 5.08
CA LYS A 59 -1.33 -3.99 3.72
C LYS A 59 -2.47 -4.66 2.95
N SER A 60 -3.23 -5.56 3.57
CA SER A 60 -4.39 -6.18 2.93
C SER A 60 -5.48 -5.16 2.59
N ALA A 61 -5.71 -4.17 3.47
CA ALA A 61 -6.66 -3.09 3.20
C ALA A 61 -6.20 -2.22 2.01
N LEU A 62 -4.91 -1.87 1.94
CA LEU A 62 -4.31 -1.13 0.82
C LEU A 62 -4.44 -1.91 -0.50
N ASN A 63 -4.16 -3.22 -0.51
CA ASN A 63 -4.34 -4.08 -1.67
C ASN A 63 -5.80 -4.10 -2.15
N GLY A 64 -6.75 -4.13 -1.21
CA GLY A 64 -8.18 -4.07 -1.54
C GLY A 64 -8.60 -2.75 -2.19
N ILE A 65 -8.01 -1.62 -1.76
CA ILE A 65 -8.22 -0.30 -2.39
C ILE A 65 -7.58 -0.26 -3.78
N ALA A 66 -6.30 -0.66 -3.88
CA ALA A 66 -5.57 -0.68 -5.14
C ALA A 66 -6.29 -1.51 -6.21
N LYS A 67 -6.82 -2.68 -5.84
CA LYS A 67 -7.61 -3.52 -6.76
C LYS A 67 -8.81 -2.77 -7.35
N VAL A 68 -9.58 -2.10 -6.49
CA VAL A 68 -10.80 -1.39 -6.91
C VAL A 68 -10.46 -0.19 -7.79
N ILE A 69 -9.40 0.55 -7.46
CA ILE A 69 -8.94 1.69 -8.26
C ILE A 69 -8.36 1.23 -9.61
N LEU A 70 -7.58 0.14 -9.62
CA LEU A 70 -7.04 -0.43 -10.85
C LEU A 70 -8.15 -0.94 -11.78
N GLU A 71 -9.18 -1.59 -11.24
CA GLU A 71 -10.35 -2.00 -12.04
C GLU A 71 -11.06 -0.79 -12.65
N ALA A 72 -11.27 0.28 -11.88
CA ALA A 72 -11.85 1.52 -12.39
C ALA A 72 -10.98 2.11 -13.51
N HIS A 73 -9.67 2.24 -13.27
CA HIS A 73 -8.69 2.77 -14.22
C HIS A 73 -8.67 2.01 -15.56
N LEU A 74 -8.72 0.68 -15.51
CA LEU A 74 -8.80 -0.16 -16.70
C LEU A 74 -10.09 0.09 -17.49
N ARG A 75 -11.23 0.18 -16.81
CA ARG A 75 -12.54 0.35 -17.46
C ARG A 75 -12.78 1.76 -18.01
N SER A 76 -12.11 2.78 -17.44
CA SER A 76 -12.25 4.18 -17.82
C SER A 76 -11.07 4.64 -18.68
N CYS A 77 -9.99 5.10 -18.06
CA CYS A 77 -8.85 5.76 -18.67
C CYS A 77 -8.22 4.91 -19.79
N VAL A 78 -7.83 3.66 -19.48
CA VAL A 78 -7.15 2.79 -20.44
C VAL A 78 -8.03 2.47 -21.65
N VAL A 79 -9.29 2.08 -21.44
CA VAL A 79 -10.23 1.79 -22.55
C VAL A 79 -10.53 3.03 -23.38
N SER A 80 -10.59 4.22 -22.76
CA SER A 80 -10.83 5.49 -23.46
C SER A 80 -9.65 5.88 -24.35
N GLU A 81 -8.42 5.76 -23.83
CA GLU A 81 -7.19 6.03 -24.56
C GLU A 81 -7.04 5.09 -25.76
N ILE A 82 -7.25 3.78 -25.57
CA ILE A 82 -7.23 2.79 -26.66
C ILE A 82 -8.26 3.13 -27.73
N LYS A 83 -9.51 3.45 -27.35
CA LYS A 83 -10.55 3.85 -28.32
C LYS A 83 -10.22 5.16 -29.05
N SER A 84 -9.33 5.98 -28.50
CA SER A 84 -8.91 7.25 -29.07
C SER A 84 -7.71 7.11 -30.00
N GLY A 85 -7.13 5.91 -30.11
CA GLY A 85 -5.94 5.59 -30.90
C GLY A 85 -4.62 5.90 -30.18
N LEU A 86 -4.63 5.89 -28.84
CA LEU A 86 -3.47 6.09 -27.97
C LEU A 86 -3.08 4.75 -27.31
N GLU A 87 -2.98 3.67 -28.10
CA GLU A 87 -2.77 2.34 -27.52
C GLU A 87 -1.39 2.17 -26.89
N GLU A 88 -0.35 2.79 -27.49
CA GLU A 88 1.03 2.71 -26.99
C GLU A 88 1.14 3.42 -25.63
N GLU A 89 0.61 4.63 -25.51
CA GLU A 89 0.62 5.39 -24.26
C GLU A 89 -0.19 4.68 -23.16
N ALA A 90 -1.37 4.17 -23.49
CA ALA A 90 -2.24 3.47 -22.54
C ALA A 90 -1.56 2.20 -21.99
N THR A 91 -0.89 1.44 -22.85
CA THR A 91 -0.18 0.22 -22.45
C THR A 91 1.08 0.52 -21.64
N GLU A 92 1.85 1.54 -22.02
CA GLU A 92 3.03 1.96 -21.28
C GLU A 92 2.68 2.44 -19.87
N ASP A 93 1.65 3.28 -19.73
CA ASP A 93 1.20 3.79 -18.43
C ASP A 93 0.62 2.69 -17.54
N LEU A 94 -0.11 1.73 -18.13
CA LEU A 94 -0.59 0.56 -17.41
C LEU A 94 0.58 -0.31 -16.92
N ILE A 95 1.59 -0.55 -17.76
CA ILE A 95 2.79 -1.31 -17.38
C ILE A 95 3.49 -0.63 -16.21
N LYS A 96 3.77 0.68 -16.28
CA LYS A 96 4.41 1.44 -15.19
C LYS A 96 3.59 1.38 -13.89
N THR A 97 2.27 1.44 -14.00
CA THR A 97 1.37 1.34 -12.86
C THR A 97 1.43 -0.05 -12.22
N LEU A 98 1.43 -1.11 -13.04
CA LEU A 98 1.56 -2.49 -12.57
C LEU A 98 2.94 -2.75 -11.96
N GLU A 99 4.01 -2.26 -12.57
CA GLU A 99 5.37 -2.31 -12.02
C GLU A 99 5.38 -1.69 -10.63
N SER A 100 4.85 -0.48 -10.44
CA SER A 100 4.80 0.15 -9.12
C SER A 100 4.02 -0.65 -8.08
N LEU A 101 2.98 -1.39 -8.46
CA LEU A 101 2.17 -2.19 -7.53
C LEU A 101 2.80 -3.56 -7.20
N LEU A 102 3.55 -4.11 -8.15
CA LEU A 102 4.15 -5.44 -8.10
C LEU A 102 5.61 -5.41 -7.63
N ASP A 103 6.31 -4.29 -7.78
CA ASP A 103 7.73 -4.20 -7.47
C ASP A 103 7.97 -4.50 -5.99
N LYS A 104 8.57 -5.67 -5.75
CA LYS A 104 9.09 -6.08 -4.44
C LYS A 104 10.53 -5.63 -4.25
N ASN A 105 11.09 -4.92 -5.24
CA ASN A 105 12.47 -4.47 -5.22
C ASN A 105 12.59 -3.27 -4.28
N ILE A 106 12.80 -3.59 -3.01
CA ILE A 106 13.29 -2.72 -1.95
C ILE A 106 14.54 -2.01 -2.50
N LYS A 107 14.40 -0.78 -3.01
CA LYS A 107 15.57 0.11 -3.08
C LYS A 107 16.13 0.15 -1.66
N LYS A 108 17.42 -0.16 -1.51
CA LYS A 108 18.16 0.07 -0.28
C LYS A 108 18.08 1.57 0.04
N ILE A 109 17.05 1.94 0.77
CA ILE A 109 16.94 3.27 1.35
C ILE A 109 17.91 3.26 2.55
N ASN A 110 19.10 3.81 2.33
CA ASN A 110 20.00 4.26 3.38
C ASN A 110 19.48 5.60 3.96
N GLU A 111 18.20 5.67 4.31
CA GLU A 111 17.66 6.83 5.04
C GLU A 111 17.49 6.46 6.50
N SER A 112 17.71 7.44 7.37
CA SER A 112 17.36 7.31 8.78
C SER A 112 15.88 6.94 8.89
N ASN A 113 15.57 5.87 9.62
CA ASN A 113 14.21 5.39 9.86
C ASN A 113 13.38 6.34 10.75
N ASP A 114 13.89 7.53 11.02
CA ASP A 114 13.19 8.52 11.82
C ASP A 114 11.99 8.99 11.03
N ASN A 115 10.84 8.48 11.49
CA ASN A 115 9.51 8.97 11.18
C ASN A 115 8.81 8.38 9.95
N ILE A 116 8.99 7.07 9.69
CA ILE A 116 8.25 6.32 8.65
C ILE A 116 6.72 6.52 8.77
N ILE A 117 6.19 6.58 10.00
CA ILE A 117 4.75 6.76 10.22
C ILE A 117 4.27 8.12 9.69
N LYS A 118 4.99 9.23 9.96
CA LYS A 118 4.61 10.52 9.38
C LYS A 118 4.81 10.57 7.86
N LYS A 119 5.79 9.85 7.29
CA LYS A 119 5.86 9.71 5.83
C LYS A 119 4.54 9.11 5.31
N VAL A 120 4.15 7.95 5.84
CA VAL A 120 2.91 7.29 5.45
C VAL A 120 1.67 8.18 5.63
N GLU A 121 1.58 8.95 6.73
CA GLU A 121 0.47 9.90 6.92
C GLU A 121 0.44 10.98 5.82
N ILE A 122 1.59 11.50 5.39
CA ILE A 122 1.66 12.45 4.27
C ILE A 122 1.14 11.80 2.98
N GLN A 123 1.53 10.55 2.68
CA GLN A 123 1.02 9.85 1.50
C GLN A 123 -0.49 9.62 1.58
N ILE A 124 -1.04 9.38 2.76
CA ILE A 124 -2.49 9.26 2.97
C ILE A 124 -3.22 10.57 2.64
N GLU A 125 -2.70 11.71 3.09
CA GLU A 125 -3.32 13.00 2.78
C GLU A 125 -3.26 13.29 1.27
N LYS A 126 -2.15 12.96 0.61
CA LYS A 126 -2.06 13.03 -0.86
C LYS A 126 -3.10 12.16 -1.56
N ILE A 127 -3.31 10.92 -1.11
CA ILE A 127 -4.36 10.05 -1.69
C ILE A 127 -5.74 10.70 -1.57
N LYS A 128 -6.06 11.30 -0.41
CA LYS A 128 -7.34 11.98 -0.22
C LYS A 128 -7.48 13.17 -1.16
N GLU A 129 -6.43 13.98 -1.28
CA GLU A 129 -6.38 15.11 -2.19
C GLU A 129 -6.60 14.67 -3.65
N CYS A 130 -5.92 13.61 -4.10
CA CYS A 130 -6.14 13.03 -5.43
C CYS A 130 -7.59 12.58 -5.64
N ILE A 131 -8.21 11.95 -4.64
CA ILE A 131 -9.61 11.50 -4.73
C ILE A 131 -10.58 12.70 -4.79
N GLU A 132 -10.33 13.74 -3.99
CA GLU A 132 -11.18 14.94 -3.92
C GLU A 132 -11.07 15.79 -5.19
N LYS A 133 -9.87 15.92 -5.75
CA LYS A 133 -9.59 16.67 -6.99
C LYS A 133 -9.84 15.86 -8.26
N ASP A 134 -10.24 14.60 -8.13
CA ASP A 134 -10.43 13.67 -9.25
C ASP A 134 -9.19 13.52 -10.14
N GLU A 135 -8.01 13.50 -9.51
CA GLU A 135 -6.75 13.28 -10.20
C GLU A 135 -6.64 11.84 -10.72
N CYS A 136 -5.69 11.61 -11.64
CA CYS A 136 -5.51 10.34 -12.31
C CYS A 136 -5.34 9.16 -11.33
N CYS A 137 -6.04 8.05 -11.60
CA CYS A 137 -5.98 6.83 -10.78
C CYS A 137 -4.54 6.30 -10.60
N SER A 138 -3.68 6.50 -11.60
CA SER A 138 -2.28 6.07 -11.53
C SER A 138 -1.51 6.80 -10.41
N SER A 139 -1.84 8.06 -10.10
CA SER A 139 -1.28 8.81 -8.98
C SER A 139 -1.65 8.17 -7.64
N ILE A 140 -2.93 7.82 -7.46
CA ILE A 140 -3.39 7.15 -6.23
C ILE A 140 -2.71 5.79 -6.05
N LEU A 141 -2.59 5.01 -7.14
CA LEU A 141 -1.94 3.70 -7.12
C LEU A 141 -0.45 3.80 -6.75
N LYS A 142 0.26 4.83 -7.26
CA LYS A 142 1.65 5.13 -6.90
C LYS A 142 1.79 5.46 -5.41
N GLU A 143 0.93 6.32 -4.87
CA GLU A 143 0.95 6.65 -3.43
C GLU A 143 0.67 5.41 -2.56
N ILE A 144 -0.28 4.54 -2.97
CA ILE A 144 -0.52 3.26 -2.28
C ILE A 144 0.73 2.37 -2.30
N ALA A 145 1.43 2.28 -3.43
CA ALA A 145 2.66 1.51 -3.53
C ALA A 145 3.75 2.05 -2.60
N ILE A 146 3.92 3.38 -2.52
CA ILE A 146 4.87 4.01 -1.59
C ILE A 146 4.54 3.63 -0.14
N ILE A 147 3.27 3.73 0.27
CA ILE A 147 2.85 3.34 1.62
C ILE A 147 3.18 1.87 1.90
N LYS A 148 2.91 0.97 0.96
CA LYS A 148 3.23 -0.46 1.12
C LYS A 148 4.72 -0.69 1.33
N ASN A 149 5.58 0.00 0.57
CA ASN A 149 7.03 -0.10 0.71
C ASN A 149 7.53 0.39 2.07
N GLU A 150 6.97 1.50 2.57
CA GLU A 150 7.26 2.01 3.91
C GLU A 150 6.85 1.00 5.00
N LEU A 151 5.68 0.38 4.86
CA LEU A 151 5.21 -0.68 5.77
C LEU A 151 6.07 -1.95 5.73
N ASP A 152 6.60 -2.30 4.56
CA ASP A 152 7.54 -3.42 4.41
C ASP A 152 8.88 -3.13 5.11
N SER A 153 9.35 -1.88 5.05
CA SER A 153 10.53 -1.44 5.81
C SER A 153 10.32 -1.60 7.32
N VAL A 154 9.19 -1.11 7.85
CA VAL A 154 8.83 -1.26 9.28
C VAL A 154 8.72 -2.74 9.66
N SER A 155 8.04 -3.54 8.83
CA SER A 155 7.87 -4.97 9.04
C SER A 155 9.22 -5.68 9.15
N ARG A 156 10.18 -5.35 8.28
CA ARG A 156 11.53 -5.93 8.30
C ARG A 156 12.25 -5.64 9.62
N VAL A 157 12.21 -4.39 10.09
CA VAL A 157 12.86 -3.98 11.35
C VAL A 157 12.24 -4.71 12.55
N ILE A 158 10.92 -4.78 12.61
CA ILE A 158 10.20 -5.45 13.70
C ILE A 158 10.46 -6.95 13.67
N LEU A 159 10.43 -7.58 12.50
CA LEU A 159 10.70 -9.00 12.32
C LEU A 159 12.13 -9.36 12.74
N GLU A 160 13.14 -8.57 12.32
CA GLU A 160 14.52 -8.78 12.73
C GLU A 160 14.68 -8.71 14.26
N ARG A 161 14.07 -7.71 14.89
CA ARG A 161 14.05 -7.58 16.35
C ARG A 161 13.33 -8.76 17.02
N HIS A 162 12.21 -9.20 16.46
CA HIS A 162 11.43 -10.33 16.98
C HIS A 162 12.24 -11.61 16.97
N ILE A 163 12.91 -11.91 15.86
CA ILE A 163 13.79 -13.08 15.73
C ILE A 163 14.92 -13.00 16.77
N LYS A 164 15.66 -11.89 16.81
CA LYS A 164 16.86 -11.76 17.66
C LYS A 164 16.55 -11.75 19.15
N ASN A 165 15.44 -11.14 19.58
CA ASN A 165 15.19 -10.87 21.00
C ASN A 165 14.05 -11.69 21.60
N CYS A 166 13.00 -12.00 20.84
CA CYS A 166 11.88 -12.79 21.33
C CYS A 166 12.12 -14.27 21.07
N LEU A 167 12.33 -14.68 19.82
CA LEU A 167 12.43 -16.10 19.47
C LEU A 167 13.66 -16.76 20.08
N VAL A 168 14.83 -16.11 20.01
CA VAL A 168 16.06 -16.64 20.63
C VAL A 168 15.91 -16.84 22.14
N ARG A 169 15.19 -15.94 22.83
CA ARG A 169 14.92 -16.08 24.27
C ARG A 169 13.99 -17.26 24.53
N ASP A 170 12.91 -17.37 23.78
CA ASP A 170 11.89 -18.37 24.01
C ASP A 170 12.40 -19.78 23.64
N ILE A 171 13.31 -19.91 22.65
CA ILE A 171 14.03 -21.16 22.35
C ILE A 171 14.85 -21.62 23.56
N LYS A 172 15.52 -20.71 24.27
CA LYS A 172 16.27 -21.06 25.50
C LYS A 172 15.38 -21.55 26.64
N LEU A 173 14.07 -21.36 26.55
CA LEU A 173 13.08 -21.82 27.52
C LEU A 173 12.43 -23.17 27.15
N GLY A 174 12.85 -23.81 26.04
CA GLY A 174 12.29 -25.09 25.59
C GLY A 174 10.88 -24.97 24.99
N LEU A 175 10.56 -23.83 24.36
CA LEU A 175 9.26 -23.55 23.76
C LEU A 175 9.26 -23.68 22.23
N GLU A 176 10.08 -24.56 21.66
CA GLU A 176 10.39 -24.60 20.23
C GLU A 176 9.16 -24.82 19.36
N GLU A 177 8.28 -25.77 19.72
CA GLU A 177 7.08 -26.11 18.92
C GLU A 177 6.08 -24.94 18.85
N LYS A 178 5.88 -24.25 19.98
CA LYS A 178 5.02 -23.07 20.05
C LYS A 178 5.57 -21.93 19.18
N ILE A 179 6.87 -21.69 19.25
CA ILE A 179 7.56 -20.65 18.48
C ILE A 179 7.40 -20.89 16.98
N VAL A 180 7.61 -22.12 16.53
CA VAL A 180 7.48 -22.47 15.10
C VAL A 180 6.06 -22.18 14.62
N ASN A 181 5.04 -22.58 15.38
CA ASN A 181 3.64 -22.35 15.01
C ASN A 181 3.29 -20.85 14.97
N ASP A 182 3.64 -20.09 16.02
CA ASP A 182 3.35 -18.65 16.11
C ASP A 182 4.09 -17.85 15.02
N PHE A 183 5.33 -18.24 14.73
CA PHE A 183 6.15 -17.62 13.69
C PHE A 183 5.61 -17.94 12.29
N LEU A 184 5.30 -19.20 11.99
CA LEU A 184 4.70 -19.61 10.72
C LEU A 184 3.35 -18.91 10.49
N TYR A 185 2.53 -18.79 11.53
CA TYR A 185 1.27 -18.03 11.46
C TYR A 185 1.52 -16.57 11.06
N THR A 186 2.50 -15.92 11.70
CA THR A 186 2.85 -14.53 11.44
C THR A 186 3.40 -14.34 10.02
N ILE A 187 4.34 -15.17 9.59
CA ILE A 187 4.92 -15.13 8.24
C ILE A 187 3.86 -15.35 7.16
N ASN A 188 2.98 -16.34 7.33
CA ASN A 188 1.91 -16.62 6.37
C ASN A 188 0.93 -15.46 6.21
N LYS A 189 0.74 -14.62 7.25
CA LYS A 189 -0.05 -13.39 7.13
C LYS A 189 0.70 -12.26 6.45
N MET A 190 2.01 -12.15 6.66
CA MET A 190 2.83 -11.09 6.05
C MET A 190 3.03 -11.28 4.53
N ILE A 191 2.95 -12.52 4.04
CA ILE A 191 3.11 -12.87 2.62
C ILE A 191 1.81 -12.63 1.80
N LYS A 192 0.64 -12.58 2.44
CA LYS A 192 -0.67 -12.36 1.80
C LYS A 192 -0.96 -10.87 1.56
#